data_AF-A0A1E3K8Q8-F1
#
_entry.id   AF-A0A1E3K8Q8-F1
#
_cell.length_a   1.000
_cell.length_b   1.000
_cell.length_c   1.000
_cell.angle_alpha   90.00
_cell.angle_beta   90.00
_cell.angle_gamma   90.00
#
_symmetry.space_group_name_H-M   'P 1'
#
loop_
_entity.id
_entity.type
_entity.pdbx_description
1 polymer ?
#
loop_
_entity_poly.entity_id
_entity_poly.type
_entity_poly.pdbx_seq_one_letter_code
_entity_poly.pdbx_strand_id
1 'polypeptide(L)'
;MSLSDIAESPSAPLDETPTPSTASDEAIFLHIPRPLLVLPSVALSFGLSIGFVRGGSKARLRFLAENAHRMPKTVGGWYFYTKTRNYRVIQGALKSGGRYGAALGGSTLTYVLLDESLGWAREQIFGVKIGEGGQEEREQIRREIVEGRRIGWRKGEVEWEDGAGAGGLMGLVVGLGFKLPRPLFIRSLVMGSVLGALTSSMQVAQHRIGRLRLEEERLSSLAKANEQESALLAVEETSPGTELSPESIKESSIVEDKSWWSSLTGRA
;
A
#
# COMPACT_ATOMS: atom_id res chain seq x y z
N MET A 1 -0.86 -3.82 87.72
CA MET A 1 -1.21 -4.00 86.30
C MET A 1 -1.95 -2.75 85.88
N SER A 2 -1.38 -2.00 84.93
CA SER A 2 -1.74 -0.62 84.61
C SER A 2 -2.99 -0.54 83.72
N LEU A 3 -3.73 0.56 83.85
CA LEU A 3 -4.94 0.90 83.07
C LEU A 3 -4.64 1.32 81.61
N SER A 4 -3.52 0.88 81.04
CA SER A 4 -3.07 1.21 79.69
C SER A 4 -3.44 0.17 78.62
N ASP A 5 -3.93 -1.01 79.02
CA ASP A 5 -4.16 -2.15 78.11
C ASP A 5 -5.60 -2.19 77.53
N ILE A 6 -6.39 -1.11 77.64
CA ILE A 6 -7.80 -1.06 77.20
C ILE A 6 -8.01 -0.20 75.93
N ALA A 7 -6.94 0.37 75.34
CA ALA A 7 -7.04 1.24 74.16
C ALA A 7 -6.58 0.61 72.82
N GLU A 8 -6.27 -0.69 72.76
CA GLU A 8 -5.96 -1.35 71.49
C GLU A 8 -7.24 -1.95 70.88
N SER A 9 -7.97 -1.13 70.13
CA SER A 9 -9.04 -1.62 69.26
C SER A 9 -8.40 -2.52 68.19
N PRO A 10 -8.88 -3.75 67.95
CA PRO A 10 -8.43 -4.56 66.83
C PRO A 10 -8.87 -3.86 65.54
N SER A 11 -7.90 -3.26 64.84
CA SER A 11 -8.03 -2.83 63.46
C SER A 11 -8.35 -4.05 62.62
N ALA A 12 -9.62 -4.16 62.24
CA ALA A 12 -10.06 -5.10 61.22
C ALA A 12 -9.15 -4.96 59.99
N PRO A 13 -8.67 -6.07 59.39
CA PRO A 13 -8.14 -5.99 58.05
C PRO A 13 -9.29 -5.49 57.16
N LEU A 14 -9.13 -4.28 56.62
CA LEU A 14 -9.87 -3.82 55.46
C LEU A 14 -9.44 -4.72 54.31
N ASP A 15 -10.08 -5.89 54.26
CA ASP A 15 -9.94 -6.83 53.16
C ASP A 15 -10.42 -6.10 51.90
N GLU A 16 -9.52 -6.11 50.94
CA GLU A 16 -9.51 -5.24 49.80
C GLU A 16 -10.80 -5.45 49.00
N THR A 17 -11.59 -4.39 48.84
CA THR A 17 -12.59 -4.35 47.77
C THR A 17 -11.89 -4.79 46.49
N PRO A 18 -12.38 -5.85 45.78
CA PRO A 18 -11.81 -6.21 44.50
C PRO A 18 -11.91 -4.97 43.62
N THR A 19 -10.75 -4.43 43.29
CA THR A 19 -10.60 -3.36 42.33
C THR A 19 -11.41 -3.76 41.09
N PRO A 20 -12.30 -2.89 40.60
CA PRO A 20 -13.05 -3.19 39.40
C PRO A 20 -12.03 -3.51 38.31
N SER A 21 -12.11 -4.74 37.81
CA SER A 21 -11.50 -5.20 36.57
C SER A 21 -11.35 -4.00 35.65
N THR A 22 -10.12 -3.52 35.48
CA THR A 22 -9.79 -2.71 34.32
C THR A 22 -9.98 -3.67 33.15
N ALA A 23 -11.23 -3.77 32.70
CA ALA A 23 -11.55 -4.30 31.40
C ALA A 23 -10.65 -3.50 30.47
N SER A 24 -9.58 -4.16 30.03
CA SER A 24 -8.83 -3.71 28.88
C SER A 24 -9.88 -3.34 27.86
N ASP A 25 -9.94 -2.07 27.52
CA ASP A 25 -10.47 -1.59 26.26
C ASP A 25 -9.56 -2.23 25.20
N GLU A 26 -9.77 -3.52 24.99
CA GLU A 26 -9.03 -4.38 24.09
C GLU A 26 -9.55 -4.00 22.72
N ALA A 27 -9.13 -2.81 22.27
CA ALA A 27 -9.30 -2.38 20.91
C ALA A 27 -8.72 -3.49 20.04
N ILE A 28 -9.60 -4.23 19.37
CA ILE A 28 -9.20 -5.28 18.46
C ILE A 28 -8.52 -4.59 17.27
N PHE A 29 -7.19 -4.47 17.35
CA PHE A 29 -6.37 -3.94 16.26
C PHE A 29 -6.34 -4.99 15.15
N LEU A 30 -7.30 -4.89 14.23
CA LEU A 30 -7.34 -5.76 13.06
C LEU A 30 -6.23 -5.34 12.10
N HIS A 31 -5.10 -6.05 12.15
CA HIS A 31 -4.00 -5.74 11.27
C HIS A 31 -4.27 -6.28 9.85
N ILE A 32 -4.78 -5.42 8.97
CA ILE A 32 -5.03 -5.78 7.56
C ILE A 32 -3.76 -5.55 6.74
N PRO A 33 -3.31 -6.53 5.93
CA PRO A 33 -2.11 -6.37 5.10
C PRO A 33 -2.32 -5.23 4.07
N ARG A 34 -1.33 -4.34 3.94
CA ARG A 34 -1.41 -3.15 3.07
C ARG A 34 -1.80 -3.47 1.62
N PRO A 35 -1.28 -4.52 0.97
CA PRO A 35 -1.66 -4.84 -0.42
C PRO A 35 -3.15 -5.11 -0.60
N LEU A 36 -3.83 -5.70 0.41
CA LEU A 36 -5.27 -5.97 0.37
C LEU A 36 -6.13 -4.70 0.49
N LEU A 37 -5.58 -3.61 1.01
CA LEU A 37 -6.30 -2.33 1.11
C LEU A 37 -6.01 -1.43 -0.09
N VAL A 38 -4.74 -1.30 -0.47
CA VAL A 38 -4.31 -0.32 -1.47
C VAL A 38 -4.70 -0.76 -2.89
N LEU A 39 -4.41 -2.01 -3.27
CA LEU A 39 -4.65 -2.45 -4.66
C LEU A 39 -6.15 -2.45 -5.01
N PRO A 40 -7.06 -2.98 -4.17
CA PRO A 40 -8.49 -2.98 -4.50
C PRO A 40 -9.12 -1.60 -4.46
N SER A 41 -8.68 -0.70 -3.56
CA SER A 41 -9.21 0.68 -3.49
C SER A 41 -8.82 1.51 -4.72
N VAL A 42 -7.59 1.34 -5.21
CA VAL A 42 -7.12 1.97 -6.45
C VAL A 42 -7.89 1.41 -7.65
N ALA A 43 -8.01 0.08 -7.75
CA ALA A 43 -8.76 -0.58 -8.82
C ALA A 43 -10.25 -0.16 -8.83
N LEU A 44 -10.87 -0.05 -7.65
CA LEU A 44 -12.24 0.44 -7.49
C LEU A 44 -12.36 1.87 -8.01
N SER A 45 -11.43 2.76 -7.65
CA SER A 45 -11.43 4.16 -8.09
C SER A 45 -11.33 4.30 -9.61
N PHE A 46 -10.45 3.52 -10.24
CA PHE A 46 -10.35 3.46 -11.70
C PHE A 46 -11.62 2.90 -12.32
N GLY A 47 -12.16 1.80 -11.78
CA GLY A 47 -13.39 1.19 -12.28
C GLY A 47 -14.61 2.09 -12.15
N LEU A 48 -14.72 2.82 -11.04
CA LEU A 48 -15.76 3.80 -10.82
C LEU A 48 -15.64 4.93 -11.84
N SER A 49 -14.44 5.47 -12.05
CA SER A 49 -14.18 6.55 -13.02
C SER A 49 -14.56 6.13 -14.45
N ILE A 50 -14.09 4.95 -14.89
CA ILE A 50 -14.39 4.41 -16.23
C ILE A 50 -15.90 4.18 -16.38
N GLY A 51 -16.53 3.56 -15.39
CA GLY A 51 -17.97 3.30 -15.40
C GLY A 51 -18.79 4.59 -15.43
N PHE A 52 -18.43 5.56 -14.60
CA PHE A 52 -19.11 6.84 -14.48
C PHE A 52 -19.14 7.59 -15.82
N VAL A 53 -17.99 7.74 -16.48
CA VAL A 53 -17.88 8.41 -17.79
C VAL A 53 -18.69 7.66 -18.84
N ARG A 54 -18.55 6.33 -18.89
CA ARG A 54 -19.17 5.50 -19.94
C ARG A 54 -20.68 5.41 -19.80
N GLY A 55 -21.20 5.25 -18.58
CA GLY A 55 -22.65 5.21 -18.36
C GLY A 55 -23.32 6.59 -18.37
N GLY A 56 -22.64 7.64 -17.91
CA GLY A 56 -23.12 9.01 -18.07
C GLY A 56 -23.27 9.39 -19.54
N SER A 57 -22.28 9.07 -20.37
CA SER A 57 -22.33 9.29 -21.82
C SER A 57 -23.47 8.52 -22.49
N LYS A 58 -23.65 7.23 -22.14
CA LYS A 58 -24.74 6.39 -22.67
C LYS A 58 -26.12 6.92 -22.29
N ALA A 59 -26.31 7.31 -21.02
CA ALA A 59 -27.57 7.87 -20.54
C ALA A 59 -27.89 9.21 -21.19
N ARG A 60 -26.87 10.05 -21.42
CA ARG A 60 -27.00 11.32 -22.15
C ARG A 60 -27.47 11.10 -23.58
N LEU A 61 -26.80 10.23 -24.33
CA LEU A 61 -27.16 9.93 -25.72
C LEU A 61 -28.56 9.35 -25.83
N ARG A 62 -28.93 8.45 -24.91
CA ARG A 62 -30.28 7.89 -24.86
C ARG A 62 -31.34 8.96 -24.60
N PHE A 63 -31.10 9.86 -23.64
CA PHE A 63 -32.03 10.96 -23.37
C PHE A 63 -32.18 11.90 -24.57
N LEU A 64 -31.09 12.21 -25.28
CA LEU A 64 -31.11 13.02 -26.50
C LEU A 64 -31.90 12.34 -27.61
N ALA A 65 -31.70 11.03 -27.83
CA ALA A 65 -32.45 10.27 -28.82
C ALA A 65 -33.95 10.22 -28.49
N GLU A 66 -34.31 9.97 -27.23
CA GLU A 66 -35.71 9.95 -26.79
C GLU A 66 -36.39 11.32 -26.92
N ASN A 67 -35.66 12.42 -26.73
CA ASN A 67 -36.21 13.78 -26.73
C ASN A 67 -35.87 14.60 -27.99
N ALA A 68 -35.32 14.00 -29.04
CA ALA A 68 -34.98 14.71 -30.27
C ALA A 68 -36.20 15.43 -30.89
N HIS A 69 -37.41 14.87 -30.69
CA HIS A 69 -38.67 15.44 -31.16
C HIS A 69 -39.31 16.49 -30.21
N ARG A 70 -38.85 16.60 -28.95
CA ARG A 70 -39.43 17.51 -27.93
C ARG A 70 -38.40 18.55 -27.48
N MET A 71 -37.96 19.39 -28.42
CA MET A 71 -37.04 20.48 -28.10
C MET A 71 -37.78 21.61 -27.36
N PRO A 72 -37.26 22.10 -26.21
CA PRO A 72 -37.91 23.18 -25.47
C PRO A 72 -37.93 24.47 -26.31
N LYS A 73 -39.06 25.17 -26.31
CA LYS A 73 -39.26 26.45 -27.03
C LYS A 73 -39.29 27.67 -26.08
N THR A 74 -39.47 27.44 -24.78
CA THR A 74 -39.54 28.49 -23.75
C THR A 74 -38.35 28.39 -22.80
N VAL A 75 -37.99 29.50 -22.15
CA VAL A 75 -36.88 29.57 -21.18
C VAL A 75 -37.11 28.61 -20.00
N GLY A 76 -38.33 28.56 -19.45
CA GLY A 76 -38.69 27.63 -18.39
C GLY A 76 -38.62 26.16 -18.81
N GLY A 77 -39.01 25.85 -20.05
CA GLY A 77 -38.88 24.50 -20.62
C GLY A 77 -37.43 24.03 -20.71
N TRP A 78 -36.50 24.94 -21.00
CA TRP A 78 -35.07 24.62 -21.07
C TRP A 78 -34.49 24.23 -19.70
N TYR A 79 -34.94 24.88 -18.62
CA TYR A 79 -34.56 24.51 -17.25
C TYR A 79 -35.03 23.09 -16.90
N PHE A 80 -36.32 22.78 -17.10
CA PHE A 80 -36.86 21.44 -16.81
C PHE A 80 -36.22 20.35 -17.65
N TYR A 81 -35.92 20.65 -18.91
CA TYR A 81 -35.19 19.76 -19.80
C TYR A 81 -33.78 19.44 -19.26
N THR A 82 -33.01 20.48 -18.90
CA THR A 82 -31.63 20.32 -18.40
C THR A 82 -31.60 19.63 -17.04
N LYS A 83 -32.54 19.95 -16.14
CA LYS A 83 -32.71 19.28 -14.85
C LYS A 83 -32.91 17.78 -15.08
N THR A 84 -33.94 17.41 -15.86
CA THR A 84 -34.27 15.99 -16.14
C THR A 84 -33.11 15.26 -16.81
N ARG A 85 -32.44 15.91 -17.77
CA ARG A 85 -31.24 15.36 -18.42
C ARG A 85 -30.16 15.04 -17.40
N ASN A 86 -29.83 15.98 -16.53
CA ASN A 86 -28.75 15.81 -15.54
C ASN A 86 -29.10 14.69 -14.54
N TYR A 87 -30.35 14.59 -14.08
CA TYR A 87 -30.78 13.49 -13.21
C TYR A 87 -30.58 12.12 -13.87
N ARG A 88 -31.03 11.95 -15.13
CA ARG A 88 -30.86 10.67 -15.83
C ARG A 88 -29.40 10.34 -16.11
N VAL A 89 -28.58 11.35 -16.42
CA VAL A 89 -27.14 11.17 -16.64
C VAL A 89 -26.45 10.74 -15.34
N ILE A 90 -26.70 11.41 -14.22
CA ILE A 90 -26.11 11.07 -12.91
C ILE A 90 -26.55 9.67 -12.48
N GLN A 91 -27.83 9.32 -12.64
CA GLN A 91 -28.33 7.98 -12.32
C GLN A 91 -27.65 6.90 -13.17
N GLY A 92 -27.49 7.14 -14.48
CA GLY A 92 -26.78 6.23 -15.37
C GLY A 92 -25.29 6.10 -15.04
N ALA A 93 -24.65 7.21 -14.69
CA ALA A 93 -23.25 7.27 -14.29
C ALA A 93 -23.01 6.52 -12.96
N LEU A 94 -23.87 6.70 -11.95
CA LEU A 94 -23.78 5.99 -10.67
C LEU A 94 -24.00 4.48 -10.83
N LYS A 95 -25.04 4.06 -11.57
CA LYS A 95 -25.36 2.64 -11.76
C LYS A 95 -24.23 1.89 -12.46
N SER A 96 -23.66 2.50 -13.49
CA SER A 96 -22.52 1.93 -14.23
C SER A 96 -21.22 2.03 -13.44
N GLY A 97 -20.92 3.19 -12.85
CA GLY A 97 -19.77 3.42 -11.98
C GLY A 97 -19.69 2.40 -10.85
N GLY A 98 -20.78 2.18 -10.11
CA GLY A 98 -20.84 1.16 -9.07
C GLY A 98 -20.60 -0.25 -9.61
N ARG A 99 -21.19 -0.61 -10.76
CA ARG A 99 -20.98 -1.94 -11.38
C ARG A 99 -19.53 -2.17 -11.82
N TYR A 100 -18.92 -1.22 -12.50
CA TYR A 100 -17.53 -1.34 -12.97
C TYR A 100 -16.53 -1.24 -11.81
N GLY A 101 -16.77 -0.34 -10.85
CA GLY A 101 -15.97 -0.20 -9.63
C GLY A 101 -15.98 -1.48 -8.79
N ALA A 102 -17.17 -2.06 -8.54
CA ALA A 102 -17.29 -3.32 -7.82
C ALA A 102 -16.67 -4.49 -8.59
N ALA A 103 -16.88 -4.56 -9.91
CA ALA A 103 -16.28 -5.62 -10.73
C ALA A 103 -14.75 -5.58 -10.69
N LEU A 104 -14.13 -4.41 -10.89
CA LEU A 104 -12.67 -4.27 -10.89
C LEU A 104 -12.10 -4.39 -9.47
N GLY A 105 -12.63 -3.64 -8.50
CA GLY A 105 -12.18 -3.71 -7.12
C GLY A 105 -12.33 -5.10 -6.51
N GLY A 106 -13.46 -5.77 -6.72
CA GLY A 106 -13.70 -7.14 -6.27
C GLY A 106 -12.81 -8.17 -6.97
N SER A 107 -12.55 -7.99 -8.27
CA SER A 107 -11.62 -8.86 -9.01
C SER A 107 -10.19 -8.71 -8.48
N THR A 108 -9.71 -7.48 -8.29
CA THR A 108 -8.38 -7.22 -7.73
C THR A 108 -8.24 -7.74 -6.30
N LEU A 109 -9.26 -7.54 -5.46
CA LEU A 109 -9.28 -8.11 -4.11
C LEU A 109 -9.18 -9.63 -4.15
N THR A 110 -9.97 -10.28 -5.00
CA THR A 110 -9.93 -11.74 -5.19
C THR A 110 -8.56 -12.20 -5.65
N TYR A 111 -7.96 -11.52 -6.63
CA TYR A 111 -6.62 -11.84 -7.12
C TYR A 111 -5.56 -11.78 -6.00
N VAL A 112 -5.52 -10.68 -5.25
CA VAL A 112 -4.52 -10.50 -4.18
C VAL A 112 -4.71 -11.53 -3.06
N LEU A 113 -5.95 -11.86 -2.71
CA LEU A 113 -6.23 -12.94 -1.76
C LEU A 113 -5.72 -14.29 -2.27
N LEU A 114 -5.92 -14.58 -3.55
CA LEU A 114 -5.45 -15.83 -4.15
C LEU A 114 -3.92 -15.90 -4.19
N ASP A 115 -3.25 -14.82 -4.60
CA ASP A 115 -1.79 -14.72 -4.65
C ASP A 115 -1.17 -14.93 -3.26
N GLU A 116 -1.71 -14.26 -2.24
CA GLU A 116 -1.24 -14.40 -0.86
C GLU A 116 -1.51 -15.81 -0.31
N SER A 117 -2.67 -16.40 -0.63
CA SER A 117 -3.04 -17.75 -0.19
C SER A 117 -2.18 -18.84 -0.84
N LEU A 118 -1.81 -18.67 -2.11
CA LEU A 118 -0.96 -19.63 -2.81
C LEU A 118 0.49 -19.54 -2.35
N GLY A 119 0.99 -18.33 -2.12
CA GLY A 119 2.30 -18.16 -1.51
C GLY A 119 2.37 -18.78 -0.11
N TRP A 120 1.35 -18.58 0.73
CA TRP A 120 1.26 -19.24 2.03
C TRP A 120 1.19 -20.77 1.91
N ALA A 121 0.40 -21.31 0.99
CA ALA A 121 0.28 -22.74 0.76
C ALA A 121 1.61 -23.36 0.28
N ARG A 122 2.33 -22.66 -0.61
CA ARG A 122 3.67 -23.06 -1.07
C ARG A 122 4.65 -23.14 0.09
N GLU A 123 4.67 -22.14 0.97
CA GLU A 123 5.55 -22.10 2.13
C GLU A 123 5.28 -23.23 3.13
N GLN A 124 4.03 -23.63 3.29
CA GLN A 124 3.65 -24.77 4.13
C GLN A 124 4.20 -26.10 3.57
N ILE A 125 4.22 -26.26 2.25
CA ILE A 125 4.57 -27.52 1.58
C ILE A 125 6.08 -27.62 1.34
N PHE A 126 6.68 -26.57 0.78
CA PHE A 126 8.08 -26.57 0.33
C PHE A 126 9.03 -25.86 1.30
N GLY A 127 8.49 -25.28 2.37
CA GLY A 127 9.25 -24.45 3.31
C GLY A 127 9.43 -23.02 2.82
N VAL A 128 9.84 -22.13 3.73
CA VAL A 128 10.09 -20.73 3.41
C VAL A 128 11.40 -20.62 2.65
N LYS A 129 11.30 -20.40 1.33
CA LYS A 129 12.43 -19.93 0.53
C LYS A 129 12.62 -18.44 0.81
N ILE A 130 13.56 -18.13 1.70
CA ILE A 130 14.11 -16.80 1.81
C ILE A 130 15.17 -16.73 0.72
N GLY A 131 15.13 -15.72 -0.16
CA GLY A 131 16.08 -15.60 -1.25
C GLY A 131 17.53 -15.67 -0.76
N GLU A 132 18.48 -15.82 -1.68
CA GLU A 132 19.92 -15.72 -1.41
C GLU A 132 20.35 -14.30 -0.99
N GLY A 133 19.49 -13.56 -0.29
CA GLY A 133 19.86 -12.39 0.48
C GLY A 133 20.78 -12.78 1.63
N GLY A 134 21.81 -11.97 1.87
CA GLY A 134 22.76 -12.18 2.97
C GLY A 134 22.08 -12.30 4.34
N GLN A 135 22.81 -12.77 5.35
CA GLN A 135 22.27 -12.98 6.72
C GLN A 135 21.55 -11.74 7.27
N GLU A 136 22.00 -10.53 6.90
CA GLU A 136 21.38 -9.26 7.27
C GLU A 136 19.95 -9.08 6.74
N GLU A 137 19.65 -9.53 5.52
CA GLU A 137 18.31 -9.39 4.91
C GLU A 137 17.32 -10.34 5.60
N ARG A 138 17.78 -11.54 6.00
CA ARG A 138 16.99 -12.49 6.79
C ARG A 138 16.66 -11.94 8.16
N GLU A 139 17.62 -11.29 8.80
CA GLU A 139 17.39 -10.60 10.06
C GLU A 139 16.47 -9.39 9.91
N GLN A 140 16.60 -8.63 8.83
CA GLN A 140 15.76 -7.48 8.56
C GLN A 140 14.31 -7.90 8.29
N ILE A 141 14.08 -8.93 7.48
CA ILE A 141 12.74 -9.51 7.26
C ILE A 141 12.19 -10.07 8.58
N ARG A 142 13.01 -10.78 9.37
CA ARG A 142 12.60 -11.26 10.69
C ARG A 142 12.25 -10.10 11.62
N ARG A 143 13.04 -9.02 11.65
CA ARG A 143 12.77 -7.80 12.45
C ARG A 143 11.49 -7.12 11.97
N GLU A 144 11.26 -6.99 10.67
CA GLU A 144 10.03 -6.42 10.14
C GLU A 144 8.79 -7.27 10.44
N ILE A 145 8.93 -8.60 10.47
CA ILE A 145 7.86 -9.52 10.91
C ILE A 145 7.61 -9.37 12.41
N VAL A 146 8.67 -9.32 13.23
CA VAL A 146 8.59 -9.19 14.70
C VAL A 146 8.05 -7.82 15.12
N GLU A 147 8.49 -6.76 14.45
CA GLU A 147 7.99 -5.39 14.63
C GLU A 147 6.60 -5.21 13.99
N GLY A 148 6.05 -6.24 13.35
CA GLY A 148 4.74 -6.19 12.72
C GLY A 148 4.64 -5.11 11.64
N ARG A 149 5.71 -4.83 10.90
CA ARG A 149 5.73 -3.91 9.75
C ARG A 149 5.39 -4.62 8.44
N ARG A 150 5.74 -5.91 8.33
CA ARG A 150 5.36 -6.79 7.22
C ARG A 150 4.19 -7.66 7.63
N ILE A 151 2.98 -7.25 7.25
CA ILE A 151 1.76 -8.03 7.50
C ILE A 151 1.27 -8.52 6.16
N GLY A 152 1.33 -9.84 6.04
CA GLY A 152 0.93 -10.69 4.94
C GLY A 152 0.85 -12.11 5.53
N TRP A 153 0.05 -12.98 4.93
CA TRP A 153 0.01 -14.38 5.35
C TRP A 153 1.26 -15.12 4.83
N ARG A 154 1.87 -14.62 3.75
CA ARG A 154 3.12 -15.08 3.16
C ARG A 154 4.32 -14.50 3.91
N LYS A 155 5.29 -15.34 4.29
CA LYS A 155 6.51 -14.95 5.02
C LYS A 155 7.74 -14.82 4.12
N GLY A 156 7.76 -15.48 2.97
CA GLY A 156 8.84 -15.50 1.99
C GLY A 156 8.71 -14.44 0.90
N GLU A 157 9.60 -14.53 -0.08
CA GLU A 157 9.61 -13.68 -1.28
C GLU A 157 8.51 -14.09 -2.26
N VAL A 158 8.11 -13.14 -3.11
CA VAL A 158 7.19 -13.40 -4.23
C VAL A 158 7.92 -14.23 -5.27
N GLU A 159 7.42 -15.42 -5.59
CA GLU A 159 7.89 -16.15 -6.77
C GLU A 159 6.95 -15.88 -7.97
N TRP A 160 7.47 -15.96 -9.19
CA TRP A 160 6.65 -15.79 -10.39
C TRP A 160 5.60 -16.91 -10.54
N GLU A 161 5.88 -18.08 -9.94
CA GLU A 161 5.00 -19.24 -9.88
C GLU A 161 3.71 -18.95 -9.09
N ASP A 162 3.84 -18.19 -7.98
CA ASP A 162 2.70 -17.80 -7.13
C ASP A 162 1.68 -16.99 -7.95
N GLY A 163 2.17 -16.02 -8.74
CA GLY A 163 1.35 -15.20 -9.62
C GLY A 163 0.71 -15.99 -10.75
N ALA A 164 1.46 -16.89 -11.38
CA ALA A 164 0.95 -17.74 -12.45
C ALA A 164 -0.17 -18.67 -11.95
N GLY A 165 0.01 -19.23 -10.75
CA GLY A 165 -0.99 -20.02 -10.04
C GLY A 165 -2.23 -19.21 -9.69
N ALA A 166 -2.05 -18.02 -9.12
CA ALA A 166 -3.15 -17.14 -8.71
C ALA A 166 -3.99 -16.70 -9.89
N GLY A 167 -3.33 -16.25 -10.96
CA GLY A 167 -4.00 -15.85 -12.20
C GLY A 167 -4.69 -17.01 -12.90
N GLY A 168 -4.08 -18.20 -12.91
CA GLY A 168 -4.70 -19.41 -13.45
C GLY A 168 -5.94 -19.82 -12.66
N LEU A 169 -5.86 -19.84 -11.33
CA LEU A 169 -6.99 -20.18 -10.46
C LEU A 169 -8.11 -19.14 -10.56
N MET A 170 -7.77 -17.86 -10.66
CA MET A 170 -8.76 -16.81 -10.94
C MET A 170 -9.43 -17.03 -12.30
N GLY A 171 -8.66 -17.38 -13.33
CA GLY A 171 -9.18 -17.73 -14.66
C GLY A 171 -10.10 -18.95 -14.66
N LEU A 172 -9.82 -19.94 -13.80
CA LEU A 172 -10.66 -21.12 -13.58
C LEU A 172 -11.97 -20.73 -12.89
N VAL A 173 -11.92 -19.95 -11.81
CA VAL A 173 -13.10 -19.46 -11.07
C VAL A 173 -14.02 -18.67 -11.99
N VAL A 174 -13.45 -17.75 -12.78
CA VAL A 174 -14.21 -16.98 -13.79
C VAL A 174 -14.80 -17.90 -14.85
N GLY A 175 -14.03 -18.86 -15.35
CA GLY A 175 -14.45 -19.81 -16.36
C GLY A 175 -15.64 -20.67 -15.94
N LEU A 176 -15.63 -21.17 -14.70
CA LEU A 176 -16.72 -21.94 -14.12
C LEU A 176 -17.93 -21.06 -13.75
N GLY A 177 -17.69 -19.91 -13.10
CA GLY A 177 -18.75 -19.02 -12.64
C GLY A 177 -19.59 -18.44 -13.78
N PHE A 178 -18.95 -18.09 -14.91
CA PHE A 178 -19.64 -17.59 -16.10
C PHE A 178 -20.05 -18.67 -17.11
N LYS A 179 -19.81 -19.96 -16.80
CA LYS A 179 -20.11 -21.10 -17.69
C LYS A 179 -19.57 -20.86 -19.11
N LEU A 180 -18.30 -20.49 -19.22
CA LEU A 180 -17.71 -20.12 -20.50
C LEU A 180 -17.68 -21.33 -21.46
N PRO A 181 -17.96 -21.13 -22.77
CA PRO A 181 -17.69 -22.12 -23.80
C PRO A 181 -16.24 -22.62 -23.75
N ARG A 182 -16.00 -23.90 -24.01
CA ARG A 182 -14.67 -24.56 -23.96
C ARG A 182 -13.51 -23.73 -24.55
N PRO A 183 -13.60 -23.09 -25.73
CA PRO A 183 -12.49 -22.30 -26.26
C PRO A 183 -12.21 -21.01 -25.47
N LEU A 184 -13.24 -20.39 -24.89
CA LEU A 184 -13.09 -19.18 -24.06
C LEU A 184 -12.56 -19.54 -22.67
N PHE A 185 -12.92 -20.71 -22.15
CA PHE A 185 -12.39 -21.25 -20.89
C PHE A 185 -10.88 -21.47 -20.95
N ILE A 186 -10.37 -22.13 -22.00
CA ILE A 186 -8.91 -22.36 -22.13
C ILE A 186 -8.17 -21.04 -22.24
N ARG A 187 -8.73 -20.07 -22.98
CA ARG A 187 -8.14 -18.73 -23.11
C ARG A 187 -8.13 -17.98 -21.78
N SER A 188 -9.18 -18.04 -20.97
CA SER A 188 -9.20 -17.38 -19.67
C SER A 188 -8.18 -17.98 -18.71
N LEU A 189 -7.99 -19.30 -18.74
CA LEU A 189 -6.97 -19.99 -17.96
C LEU A 189 -5.56 -19.55 -18.38
N VAL A 190 -5.24 -19.63 -19.67
CA VAL A 190 -3.92 -19.27 -20.21
C VAL A 190 -3.62 -17.78 -19.97
N MET A 191 -4.57 -16.90 -20.28
CA MET A 191 -4.38 -15.46 -20.05
C MET A 191 -4.23 -15.14 -18.57
N GLY A 192 -5.00 -15.79 -17.70
CA GLY A 192 -4.88 -15.68 -16.26
C GLY A 192 -3.46 -16.01 -15.79
N SER A 193 -2.94 -17.17 -16.16
CA SER A 193 -1.59 -17.59 -15.77
C SER A 193 -0.49 -16.71 -16.36
N VAL A 194 -0.57 -16.31 -17.63
CA VAL A 194 0.43 -15.44 -18.26
C VAL A 194 0.45 -14.05 -17.61
N LEU A 195 -0.72 -13.43 -17.43
CA LEU A 195 -0.82 -12.12 -16.77
C LEU A 195 -0.37 -12.17 -15.31
N GLY A 196 -0.70 -13.25 -14.60
CA GLY A 196 -0.25 -13.49 -13.24
C GLY A 196 1.27 -13.63 -13.15
N ALA A 197 1.88 -14.46 -14.02
CA ALA A 197 3.33 -14.62 -14.10
C ALA A 197 4.03 -13.29 -14.41
N LEU A 198 3.51 -12.51 -15.36
CA LEU A 198 4.04 -11.20 -15.70
C LEU A 198 3.97 -10.24 -14.50
N THR A 199 2.84 -10.20 -13.80
CA THR A 199 2.66 -9.34 -12.64
C THR A 199 3.66 -9.67 -11.53
N SER A 200 3.81 -10.95 -11.19
CA SER A 200 4.76 -11.37 -10.15
C SER A 200 6.21 -11.21 -10.61
N SER A 201 6.52 -11.44 -11.89
CA SER A 201 7.85 -11.16 -12.44
C SER A 201 8.24 -9.68 -12.31
N MET A 202 7.28 -8.77 -12.51
CA MET A 202 7.49 -7.33 -12.32
C MET A 202 7.75 -6.99 -10.85
N GLN A 203 7.04 -7.60 -9.90
CA GLN A 203 7.29 -7.41 -8.47
C GLN A 203 8.70 -7.88 -8.09
N VAL A 204 9.13 -9.03 -8.61
CA VAL A 204 10.49 -9.55 -8.40
C VAL A 204 11.53 -8.59 -8.99
N ALA A 205 11.30 -8.05 -10.19
CA ALA A 205 12.19 -7.09 -10.82
C ALA A 205 12.28 -5.78 -10.01
N GLN A 206 11.15 -5.24 -9.57
CA GLN A 206 11.09 -4.04 -8.72
C GLN A 206 11.80 -4.26 -7.38
N HIS A 207 11.60 -5.43 -6.76
CA HIS A 207 12.31 -5.82 -5.55
C HIS A 207 13.82 -5.81 -5.77
N ARG A 208 14.28 -6.43 -6.86
CA ARG A 208 15.71 -6.49 -7.20
C ARG A 208 16.31 -5.10 -7.44
N ILE A 209 15.61 -4.23 -8.17
CA ILE A 209 16.06 -2.85 -8.41
C ILE A 209 16.12 -2.05 -7.10
N GLY A 210 15.15 -2.26 -6.21
CA GLY A 210 15.14 -1.63 -4.89
C GLY A 210 16.39 -1.97 -4.07
N ARG A 211 16.81 -3.24 -4.08
CA ARG A 211 18.03 -3.66 -3.36
C ARG A 211 19.30 -3.02 -3.90
N LEU A 212 19.44 -2.96 -5.23
CA LEU A 212 20.63 -2.34 -5.86
C LEU A 212 20.76 -0.86 -5.46
N ARG A 213 19.66 -0.12 -5.38
CA ARG A 213 19.68 1.28 -4.92
C ARG A 213 20.11 1.42 -3.46
N LEU A 214 19.66 0.52 -2.59
CA LEU A 214 20.04 0.54 -1.18
C LEU A 214 21.52 0.21 -1.00
N GLU A 215 22.07 -0.71 -1.80
CA GLU A 215 23.51 -1.01 -1.81
C GLU A 215 24.33 0.22 -2.24
N GLU A 216 23.92 0.91 -3.30
CA GLU A 216 24.56 2.16 -3.74
C GLU A 216 24.53 3.24 -2.65
N GLU A 217 23.37 3.43 -1.99
CA GLU A 217 23.23 4.39 -0.88
C GLU A 217 24.13 4.01 0.32
N ARG A 218 24.17 2.73 0.70
CA ARG A 218 25.06 2.24 1.78
C ARG A 218 26.53 2.48 1.45
N LEU A 219 26.97 2.12 0.25
CA LEU A 219 28.35 2.36 -0.19
C LEU A 219 28.71 3.85 -0.18
N SER A 220 27.78 4.71 -0.62
CA SER A 220 27.97 6.17 -0.58
C SER A 220 28.07 6.72 0.86
N SER A 221 27.32 6.13 1.80
CA SER A 221 27.35 6.54 3.21
C SER A 221 28.66 6.14 3.90
N LEU A 222 29.18 4.94 3.59
CA LEU A 222 30.46 4.47 4.09
C LEU A 222 31.62 5.29 3.51
N ALA A 223 31.57 5.65 2.22
CA ALA A 223 32.56 6.53 1.61
C ALA A 223 32.62 7.89 2.31
N LYS A 224 31.47 8.50 2.60
CA LYS A 224 31.40 9.78 3.35
C LYS A 224 31.91 9.65 4.78
N ALA A 225 31.58 8.57 5.48
CA ALA A 225 32.07 8.33 6.84
C ALA A 225 33.59 8.17 6.87
N ASN A 226 34.15 7.42 5.90
CA ASN A 226 35.59 7.23 5.77
C ASN A 226 36.32 8.54 5.40
N GLU A 227 35.71 9.38 4.55
CA GLU A 227 36.21 10.73 4.24
C GLU A 227 36.22 11.64 5.49
N GLN A 228 35.18 11.58 6.31
CA GLN A 228 35.11 12.30 7.58
C GLN A 228 36.16 11.81 8.58
N GLU A 229 36.37 10.50 8.71
CA GLU A 229 37.38 9.91 9.59
C GLU A 229 38.79 10.30 9.14
N SER A 230 39.05 10.26 7.83
CA SER A 230 40.32 10.71 7.24
C SER A 230 40.58 12.20 7.49
N ALA A 231 39.53 13.04 7.40
CA ALA A 231 39.63 14.47 7.70
C ALA A 231 39.90 14.73 9.19
N LEU A 232 39.31 13.96 10.11
CA LEU A 232 39.57 14.07 11.55
C LEU A 232 41.00 13.66 11.91
N LEU A 233 41.50 12.57 11.32
CA LEU A 233 42.89 12.13 11.51
C LEU A 233 43.91 13.14 10.95
N ALA A 234 43.61 13.75 9.81
CA ALA A 234 44.44 14.82 9.24
C ALA A 234 44.45 16.08 10.13
N VAL A 235 43.35 16.41 10.80
CA VAL A 235 43.30 17.49 11.79
C VAL A 235 44.13 17.15 13.04
N GLU A 236 44.09 15.89 13.49
CA GLU A 236 44.83 15.43 14.67
C GLU A 236 46.36 15.38 14.44
N GLU A 237 46.83 14.98 13.24
CA GLU A 237 48.26 14.99 12.90
C GLU A 237 48.86 16.40 12.70
N THR A 238 48.04 17.43 12.51
CA THR A 238 48.52 18.82 12.32
C THR A 238 48.72 19.61 13.62
N SER A 239 48.68 18.97 14.80
CA SER A 239 48.91 19.69 16.07
C SER A 239 49.84 18.98 17.07
N PRO A 240 51.13 19.35 17.12
CA PRO A 240 51.86 19.47 18.36
C PRO A 240 51.86 20.95 18.77
N GLY A 241 50.91 21.31 19.65
CA GLY A 241 50.97 22.53 20.47
C GLY A 241 50.93 23.86 19.71
N THR A 242 49.75 24.47 19.59
CA THR A 242 49.59 25.93 19.68
C THR A 242 48.18 26.23 20.17
N GLU A 243 48.11 27.15 21.13
CA GLU A 243 46.93 27.57 21.87
C GLU A 243 45.75 28.00 21.00
N LEU A 244 44.55 27.72 21.52
CA LEU A 244 43.26 28.10 20.98
C LEU A 244 43.14 29.62 20.76
N SER A 245 42.76 30.03 19.55
CA SER A 245 42.14 31.34 19.30
C SER A 245 40.84 31.16 18.49
N PRO A 246 39.66 31.58 19.01
CA PRO A 246 38.38 31.28 18.40
C PRO A 246 37.96 32.40 17.44
N GLU A 247 38.47 32.43 16.20
CA GLU A 247 38.00 33.47 15.25
C GLU A 247 37.91 33.07 13.77
N SER A 248 38.01 31.78 13.40
CA SER A 248 38.07 31.39 11.97
C SER A 248 36.85 30.61 11.41
N ILE A 249 35.78 30.38 12.17
CA ILE A 249 34.66 29.51 11.73
C ILE A 249 33.57 30.25 10.94
N LYS A 250 33.73 31.53 10.58
CA LYS A 250 32.60 32.33 10.03
C LYS A 250 32.54 32.58 8.52
N GLU A 251 33.40 31.99 7.68
CA GLU A 251 33.50 32.46 6.29
C GLU A 251 33.46 31.42 5.16
N SER A 252 32.96 30.20 5.36
CA SER A 252 32.87 29.21 4.26
C SER A 252 31.52 28.52 4.03
N SER A 253 30.42 29.00 4.61
CA SER A 253 29.08 28.40 4.41
C SER A 253 28.03 29.32 3.80
N ILE A 254 28.37 30.11 2.77
CA ILE A 254 27.35 30.68 1.87
C ILE A 254 27.86 30.67 0.42
N VAL A 255 27.73 29.52 -0.24
CA VAL A 255 27.57 29.46 -1.70
C VAL A 255 26.27 28.70 -1.94
N GLU A 256 25.16 29.45 -1.98
CA GLU A 256 23.87 28.96 -2.49
C GLU A 256 24.02 28.64 -3.97
N ASP A 257 24.11 27.35 -4.31
CA ASP A 257 24.00 26.87 -5.68
C ASP A 257 22.52 26.93 -6.14
N LYS A 258 22.14 28.07 -6.73
CA LYS A 258 20.83 28.31 -7.36
C LYS A 258 20.83 27.97 -8.86
N SER A 259 21.54 26.93 -9.29
CA SER A 259 21.61 26.55 -10.72
C SER A 259 20.68 25.40 -11.15
N TRP A 260 20.04 24.67 -10.23
CA TRP A 260 19.27 23.46 -10.58
C TRP A 260 17.80 23.68 -11.02
N TRP A 261 17.25 24.90 -10.90
CA TRP A 261 15.83 25.18 -11.21
C TRP A 261 15.56 25.65 -12.66
N SER A 262 16.59 25.89 -13.49
CA SER A 262 16.41 26.49 -14.82
C SER A 262 16.25 25.48 -15.97
N SER A 263 16.36 24.17 -15.73
CA SER A 263 16.31 23.14 -16.80
C SER A 263 14.94 22.48 -17.00
N LEU A 264 13.91 22.83 -16.22
CA LEU A 264 12.61 22.15 -16.23
C LEU A 264 11.45 22.94 -16.87
N THR A 265 11.71 24.11 -17.46
CA THR A 265 10.69 24.87 -18.20
C THR A 265 11.15 25.23 -19.62
N GLY A 266 11.28 24.23 -20.48
CA GLY A 266 11.29 24.43 -21.93
C GLY A 266 9.87 24.33 -22.51
N ARG A 267 9.18 25.47 -22.62
CA ARG A 267 8.09 25.71 -23.60
C ARG A 267 8.69 25.54 -25.02
N ALA A 268 8.06 24.77 -25.92
CA ALA A 268 6.98 25.17 -26.82
C ALA A 268 7.34 26.39 -27.68
#